data_AF-A0AAU6XWT2-F1
#
_entry.id   AF-A0AAU6XWT2-F1
#
_cell.length_a   1.000
_cell.length_b   1.000
_cell.length_c   1.000
_cell.angle_alpha   90.00
_cell.angle_beta   90.00
_cell.angle_gamma   90.00
#
_symmetry.space_group_name_H-M   'P 1'
#
loop_
_entity.id
_entity.type
_entity.pdbx_description
1 polymer ?
#
loop_
_entity_poly.entity_id
_entity_poly.type
_entity_poly.pdbx_seq_one_letter_code
_entity_poly.pdbx_strand_id
1 'polypeptide(L)'
;MANLIFKMPHADLSAFEKIRLLAPEMEYLLKQYRAFVNDGDIDHELLQMDSTPLNLSDVPSMMSKKYLFSAQRTILELQAIFFNPNSVLAGRGERGDDETVFHALATKPMLKTDFEDYQQPYIERFIGDGYLTVNEEGVLEMVDPVMIFIAGRLFENGHISYWHYSPKLRAAIDRMTDEGLLETSDSLLTKEETSYLNFYLNAKGFSNGLDLRNKYLHGSHGRDVKRQEMDYLYFLRTFIVILIKLCDDVLLSRKYRQS
;
A
#
# COMPACT_ATOMS: atom_id res chain seq x y z
N MET A 1 -29.81 -4.02 -0.17
CA MET A 1 -28.73 -3.10 -0.60
C MET A 1 -28.36 -2.31 0.65
N ALA A 2 -27.09 -2.30 1.04
CA ALA A 2 -26.64 -1.41 2.11
C ALA A 2 -26.85 0.04 1.64
N ASN A 3 -27.59 0.82 2.41
CA ASN A 3 -27.98 2.18 2.04
C ASN A 3 -26.93 3.16 2.59
N LEU A 4 -25.81 3.32 1.88
CA LEU A 4 -24.80 4.31 2.24
C LEU A 4 -25.39 5.72 2.09
N ILE A 5 -25.29 6.52 3.15
CA ILE A 5 -25.72 7.91 3.20
C ILE A 5 -24.49 8.81 3.22
N PHE A 6 -24.44 9.75 2.29
CA PHE A 6 -23.41 10.79 2.23
C PHE A 6 -23.96 12.05 1.56
N LYS A 7 -23.67 13.22 2.12
CA LYS A 7 -24.10 14.52 1.58
C LYS A 7 -22.93 15.42 1.25
N MET A 8 -22.92 15.93 0.02
CA MET A 8 -21.99 16.99 -0.38
C MET A 8 -22.49 18.36 0.06
N PRO A 9 -21.59 19.27 0.50
CA PRO A 9 -21.94 20.67 0.76
C PRO A 9 -22.29 21.39 -0.56
N HIS A 10 -23.06 22.47 -0.46
CA HIS A 10 -23.33 23.34 -1.60
C HIS A 10 -22.04 24.01 -2.12
N ALA A 11 -21.99 24.23 -3.44
CA ALA A 11 -20.80 24.70 -4.13
C ALA A 11 -20.42 26.16 -3.81
N ASP A 12 -21.39 26.98 -3.40
CA ASP A 12 -21.27 28.39 -3.04
C ASP A 12 -20.72 28.64 -1.63
N LEU A 13 -20.68 27.61 -0.78
CA LEU A 13 -20.11 27.72 0.57
C LEU A 13 -18.60 28.03 0.56
N SER A 14 -18.14 28.71 1.60
CA SER A 14 -16.72 28.96 1.81
C SER A 14 -15.93 27.66 2.02
N ALA A 15 -14.62 27.70 1.77
CA ALA A 15 -13.73 26.57 2.00
C ALA A 15 -13.82 26.03 3.45
N PHE A 16 -13.91 26.95 4.42
CA PHE A 16 -14.12 26.61 5.83
C PHE A 16 -15.42 25.85 6.09
N GLU A 17 -16.55 26.35 5.56
CA GLU A 17 -17.86 25.71 5.73
C GLU A 17 -17.89 24.33 5.07
N LYS A 18 -17.28 24.21 3.88
CA LYS A 18 -17.16 22.94 3.16
C LYS A 18 -16.42 21.89 3.98
N ILE A 19 -15.25 22.22 4.56
CA ILE A 19 -14.52 21.27 5.42
C ILE A 19 -15.36 20.87 6.64
N ARG A 20 -16.01 21.84 7.30
CA ARG A 20 -16.83 21.57 8.48
C ARG A 20 -18.01 20.65 8.22
N LEU A 21 -18.62 20.74 7.04
CA LEU A 21 -19.72 19.86 6.64
C LEU A 21 -19.22 18.49 6.15
N LEU A 22 -18.10 18.46 5.42
CA LEU A 22 -17.57 17.21 4.86
C LEU A 22 -16.88 16.33 5.89
N ALA A 23 -16.21 16.90 6.89
CA ALA A 23 -15.46 16.12 7.88
C ALA A 23 -16.33 15.10 8.65
N PRO A 24 -17.49 15.47 9.21
CA PRO A 24 -18.41 14.52 9.82
C PRO A 24 -19.00 13.52 8.80
N GLU A 25 -19.37 13.96 7.60
CA GLU A 25 -19.94 13.09 6.55
C GLU A 25 -18.95 12.02 6.09
N MET A 26 -17.66 12.37 5.94
CA MET A 26 -16.59 11.42 5.61
C MET A 26 -16.41 10.37 6.71
N GLU A 27 -16.38 10.78 7.98
CA GLU A 27 -16.25 9.84 9.09
C GLU A 27 -17.45 8.92 9.20
N TYR A 28 -18.66 9.46 9.05
CA TYR A 28 -19.87 8.68 9.06
C TYR A 28 -19.91 7.69 7.90
N LEU A 29 -19.46 8.07 6.69
CA LEU A 29 -19.33 7.16 5.55
C LEU A 29 -18.41 5.97 5.86
N LEU A 30 -17.26 6.23 6.48
CA LEU A 30 -16.33 5.16 6.85
C LEU A 30 -16.87 4.27 7.98
N LYS A 31 -17.61 4.83 8.94
CA LYS A 31 -18.32 4.04 9.97
C LYS A 31 -19.39 3.14 9.38
N GLN A 32 -20.20 3.67 8.46
CA GLN A 32 -21.20 2.91 7.72
C GLN A 32 -20.56 1.76 6.93
N TYR A 33 -19.46 2.04 6.24
CA TYR A 33 -18.72 1.01 5.51
C TYR A 33 -18.18 -0.06 6.46
N ARG A 34 -17.55 0.32 7.59
CA ARG A 34 -17.07 -0.64 8.60
C ARG A 34 -18.21 -1.54 9.12
N ALA A 35 -19.35 -0.97 9.47
CA ALA A 35 -20.53 -1.73 9.91
C ALA A 35 -20.99 -2.69 8.81
N PHE A 36 -21.09 -2.23 7.57
CA PHE A 36 -21.47 -3.09 6.45
C PHE A 36 -20.51 -4.26 6.24
N VAL A 37 -19.20 -4.06 6.38
CA VAL A 37 -18.21 -5.14 6.21
C VAL A 37 -18.30 -6.15 7.36
N ASN A 38 -18.44 -5.67 8.61
CA ASN A 38 -18.45 -6.54 9.79
C ASN A 38 -19.78 -7.27 9.99
N ASP A 39 -20.89 -6.55 9.85
CA ASP A 39 -22.23 -6.99 10.26
C ASP A 39 -23.12 -7.37 9.07
N GLY A 40 -22.70 -7.01 7.84
CA GLY A 40 -23.46 -7.25 6.61
C GLY A 40 -24.62 -6.28 6.38
N ASP A 41 -24.92 -5.40 7.34
CA ASP A 41 -25.95 -4.38 7.27
C ASP A 41 -25.49 -3.05 7.91
N ILE A 42 -26.25 -1.97 7.69
CA ILE A 42 -25.99 -0.64 8.26
C ILE A 42 -27.16 -0.25 9.15
N ASP A 43 -27.00 -0.37 10.46
CA ASP A 43 -27.92 0.19 11.44
C ASP A 43 -27.57 1.66 11.71
N HIS A 44 -28.31 2.57 11.09
CA HIS A 44 -28.10 4.00 11.26
C HIS A 44 -28.48 4.51 12.66
N GLU A 45 -29.41 3.86 13.36
CA GLU A 45 -29.78 4.27 14.72
C GLU A 45 -28.63 3.94 15.68
N LEU A 46 -28.05 2.75 15.55
CA LEU A 46 -26.88 2.36 16.33
C LEU A 46 -25.66 3.24 16.03
N LEU A 47 -25.39 3.53 14.75
CA LEU A 47 -24.27 4.39 14.36
C LEU A 47 -24.41 5.84 14.86
N GLN A 48 -25.64 6.35 14.99
CA GLN A 48 -25.88 7.68 15.57
C GLN A 48 -25.59 7.72 17.06
N MET A 49 -25.75 6.59 17.77
CA MET A 49 -25.39 6.46 19.18
C MET A 49 -23.88 6.25 19.40
N ASP A 50 -23.13 5.85 18.37
CA ASP A 50 -21.68 5.65 18.44
C ASP A 50 -20.89 6.97 18.39
N SER A 51 -20.56 7.49 19.57
CA SER A 51 -19.69 8.66 19.74
C SER A 51 -18.19 8.37 19.61
N THR A 52 -17.79 7.11 19.37
CA THR A 52 -16.37 6.73 19.32
C THR A 52 -15.73 7.32 18.07
N PRO A 53 -14.62 8.08 18.18
CA PRO A 53 -13.91 8.56 17.00
C PRO A 53 -13.43 7.39 16.15
N LEU A 54 -13.61 7.47 14.83
CA LEU A 54 -13.13 6.43 13.94
C LEU A 54 -11.59 6.42 13.91
N ASN A 55 -11.00 5.26 14.16
CA ASN A 55 -9.59 5.01 13.89
C ASN A 55 -9.46 4.38 12.49
N LEU A 56 -8.70 5.02 11.61
CA LEU A 56 -8.58 4.61 10.20
C LEU A 56 -8.00 3.21 10.01
N SER A 57 -7.13 2.76 10.93
CA SER A 57 -6.58 1.40 10.93
C SER A 57 -7.63 0.32 11.17
N ASP A 58 -8.77 0.68 11.77
CA ASP A 58 -9.78 -0.25 12.22
C ASP A 58 -10.92 -0.38 11.21
N VAL A 59 -10.76 0.25 10.03
CA VAL A 59 -11.69 0.08 8.91
C VAL A 59 -11.28 -1.19 8.15
N PRO A 60 -12.10 -2.26 8.22
CA PRO A 60 -11.81 -3.52 7.54
C PRO A 60 -12.03 -3.38 6.03
N SER A 61 -11.45 -4.30 5.27
CA SER A 61 -11.72 -4.50 3.86
C SER A 61 -12.76 -5.62 3.68
N MET A 62 -13.55 -5.56 2.60
CA MET A 62 -14.43 -6.66 2.17
C MET A 62 -13.64 -7.86 1.62
N MET A 63 -12.37 -7.65 1.31
CA MET A 63 -11.43 -8.60 0.74
C MET A 63 -10.45 -9.11 1.80
N SER A 64 -10.38 -10.44 1.97
CA SER A 64 -9.35 -11.10 2.78
C SER A 64 -8.00 -11.07 2.07
N LYS A 65 -6.90 -11.07 2.82
CA LYS A 65 -5.52 -10.95 2.33
C LYS A 65 -5.34 -9.75 1.37
N LYS A 66 -6.05 -8.63 1.59
CA LYS A 66 -6.08 -7.52 0.63
C LYS A 66 -4.67 -7.01 0.31
N TYR A 67 -3.86 -6.85 1.36
CA TYR A 67 -2.48 -6.39 1.25
C TYR A 67 -1.49 -7.42 1.74
N LEU A 68 -0.33 -7.48 1.08
CA LEU A 68 0.82 -8.26 1.52
C LEU A 68 2.01 -7.34 1.78
N PHE A 69 2.80 -7.70 2.79
CA PHE A 69 4.06 -7.04 3.12
C PHE A 69 5.16 -8.07 3.36
N SER A 70 6.41 -7.63 3.30
CA SER A 70 7.57 -8.48 3.64
C SER A 70 7.54 -8.82 5.13
N ALA A 71 7.52 -10.11 5.49
CA ALA A 71 7.56 -10.55 6.89
C ALA A 71 8.94 -11.07 7.32
N GLN A 72 9.72 -11.60 6.36
CA GLN A 72 11.02 -12.19 6.66
C GLN A 72 12.18 -11.44 6.04
N ARG A 73 13.32 -11.54 6.74
CA ARG A 73 14.62 -11.02 6.31
C ARG A 73 15.01 -11.53 4.92
N THR A 74 14.64 -12.77 4.58
CA THR A 74 14.83 -13.33 3.24
C THR A 74 14.29 -12.42 2.14
N ILE A 75 13.05 -11.96 2.25
CA ILE A 75 12.46 -11.06 1.24
C ILE A 75 13.19 -9.72 1.22
N LEU A 76 13.52 -9.16 2.40
CA LEU A 76 14.29 -7.91 2.48
C LEU A 76 15.68 -8.03 1.85
N GLU A 77 16.34 -9.17 1.97
CA GLU A 77 17.63 -9.43 1.33
C GLU A 77 17.50 -9.55 -0.19
N LEU A 78 16.46 -10.23 -0.68
CA LEU A 78 16.16 -10.24 -2.12
C LEU A 78 15.92 -8.83 -2.66
N GLN A 79 15.14 -8.01 -1.95
CA GLN A 79 14.91 -6.61 -2.31
C GLN A 79 16.22 -5.82 -2.39
N ALA A 80 17.03 -5.91 -1.33
CA ALA A 80 18.28 -5.16 -1.21
C ALA A 80 19.33 -5.57 -2.24
N ILE A 81 19.34 -6.84 -2.67
CA ILE A 81 20.32 -7.34 -3.63
C ILE A 81 19.84 -7.18 -5.07
N PHE A 82 18.59 -7.57 -5.36
CA PHE A 82 18.12 -7.64 -6.74
C PHE A 82 17.58 -6.31 -7.28
N PHE A 83 17.05 -5.44 -6.42
CA PHE A 83 16.31 -4.24 -6.85
C PHE A 83 16.92 -2.91 -6.40
N ASN A 84 17.87 -2.92 -5.46
CA ASN A 84 18.62 -1.72 -5.11
C ASN A 84 19.71 -1.45 -6.17
N PRO A 85 19.70 -0.30 -6.86
CA PRO A 85 20.76 0.06 -7.82
C PRO A 85 22.13 0.24 -7.17
N ASN A 86 22.18 0.41 -5.85
CA ASN A 86 23.42 0.50 -5.08
C ASN A 86 23.80 -0.83 -4.40
N SER A 87 23.17 -1.95 -4.77
CA SER A 87 23.51 -3.25 -4.17
C SER A 87 24.94 -3.65 -4.50
N VAL A 88 25.52 -4.53 -3.68
CA VAL A 88 26.88 -5.05 -3.91
C VAL A 88 27.01 -5.76 -5.25
N LEU A 89 25.91 -6.31 -5.78
CA LEU A 89 25.86 -7.02 -7.05
C LEU A 89 25.40 -6.15 -8.23
N ALA A 90 24.95 -4.92 -7.97
CA ALA A 90 24.48 -4.04 -9.04
C ALA A 90 25.61 -3.71 -10.02
N GLY A 91 25.24 -3.60 -11.30
CA GLY A 91 26.17 -3.28 -12.37
C GLY A 91 26.61 -1.83 -12.27
N ARG A 92 27.92 -1.59 -12.20
CA ARG A 92 28.50 -0.24 -12.27
C ARG A 92 29.06 -0.02 -13.65
N GLY A 93 28.21 0.33 -14.60
CA GLY A 93 28.65 0.59 -15.98
C GLY A 93 29.57 1.82 -16.07
N GLU A 94 30.51 1.82 -17.01
CA GLU A 94 31.34 3.00 -17.35
C GLU A 94 30.51 4.20 -17.85
N ARG A 95 29.24 3.98 -18.25
CA ARG A 95 28.32 4.97 -18.81
C ARG A 95 27.29 5.54 -17.82
N GLY A 96 27.32 5.13 -16.55
CA GLY A 96 26.55 5.78 -15.49
C GLY A 96 25.07 5.38 -15.36
N ASP A 97 24.62 4.31 -16.02
CA ASP A 97 23.31 3.71 -15.71
C ASP A 97 23.51 2.59 -14.68
N ASP A 98 23.13 2.87 -13.43
CA ASP A 98 23.14 1.88 -12.34
C ASP A 98 22.08 0.80 -12.62
N GLU A 99 22.49 -0.30 -13.24
CA GLU A 99 21.62 -1.42 -13.59
C GLU A 99 21.44 -2.35 -12.37
N THR A 100 20.18 -2.60 -11.99
CA THR A 100 19.87 -3.55 -10.91
C THR A 100 20.19 -4.99 -11.35
N VAL A 101 20.54 -5.87 -10.41
CA VAL A 101 20.83 -7.28 -10.70
C VAL A 101 19.64 -7.96 -11.38
N PHE A 102 18.42 -7.64 -10.93
CA PHE A 102 17.21 -8.15 -11.56
C PHE A 102 17.12 -7.73 -13.03
N HIS A 103 17.39 -6.46 -13.35
CA HIS A 103 17.36 -6.00 -14.74
C HIS A 103 18.41 -6.71 -15.59
N ALA A 104 19.64 -6.85 -15.08
CA ALA A 104 20.71 -7.55 -15.78
C ALA A 104 20.33 -9.02 -16.07
N LEU A 105 19.91 -9.77 -15.06
CA LEU A 105 19.54 -11.18 -15.22
C LEU A 105 18.26 -11.39 -16.06
N ALA A 106 17.34 -10.42 -16.08
CA ALA A 106 16.09 -10.55 -16.83
C ALA A 106 16.21 -10.16 -18.31
N THR A 107 17.25 -9.42 -18.70
CA THR A 107 17.37 -8.84 -20.05
C THR A 107 18.47 -9.46 -20.89
N LYS A 108 19.52 -10.01 -20.28
CA LYS A 108 20.66 -10.60 -20.97
C LYS A 108 21.20 -11.84 -20.24
N PRO A 109 21.79 -12.81 -20.96
CA PRO A 109 22.55 -13.88 -20.32
C PRO A 109 23.74 -13.29 -19.55
N MET A 110 23.86 -13.63 -18.26
CA MET A 110 24.95 -13.19 -17.40
C MET A 110 25.77 -14.39 -16.93
N LEU A 111 27.07 -14.35 -17.13
CA LEU A 111 28.02 -15.32 -16.59
C LEU A 111 28.53 -14.84 -15.23
N LYS A 112 29.09 -15.75 -14.42
CA LYS A 112 29.80 -15.35 -13.20
C LYS A 112 30.94 -14.38 -13.48
N THR A 113 31.66 -14.58 -14.59
CA THR A 113 32.79 -13.74 -15.01
C THR A 113 32.40 -12.32 -15.40
N ASP A 114 31.10 -12.04 -15.57
CA ASP A 114 30.61 -10.68 -15.84
C ASP A 114 30.51 -9.84 -14.55
N PHE A 115 30.77 -10.45 -13.39
CA PHE A 115 30.81 -9.80 -12.09
C PHE A 115 32.25 -9.69 -11.57
N GLU A 116 32.53 -8.61 -10.86
CA GLU A 116 33.84 -8.31 -10.31
C GLU A 116 34.26 -9.32 -9.23
N ASP A 117 35.58 -9.46 -8.99
CA ASP A 117 36.11 -10.44 -8.01
C ASP A 117 35.50 -10.28 -6.61
N TYR A 118 35.24 -9.03 -6.18
CA TYR A 118 34.63 -8.77 -4.87
C TYR A 118 33.13 -9.14 -4.81
N GLN A 119 32.47 -9.31 -5.96
CA GLN A 119 31.07 -9.71 -6.08
C GLN A 119 30.89 -11.23 -6.05
N GLN A 120 31.92 -11.99 -6.46
CA GLN A 120 31.88 -13.46 -6.54
C GLN A 120 31.40 -14.15 -5.24
N PRO A 121 31.88 -13.79 -4.03
CA PRO A 121 31.43 -14.44 -2.80
C PRO A 121 29.93 -14.29 -2.54
N TYR A 122 29.33 -13.18 -2.98
CA TYR A 122 27.90 -12.94 -2.85
C TYR A 122 27.12 -13.81 -3.83
N ILE A 123 27.57 -13.92 -5.08
CA ILE A 123 26.95 -14.80 -6.08
C ILE A 123 26.96 -16.25 -5.60
N GLU A 124 28.11 -16.72 -5.11
CA GLU A 124 28.24 -18.07 -4.57
C GLU A 124 27.31 -18.31 -3.37
N ARG A 125 27.17 -17.32 -2.48
CA ARG A 125 26.20 -17.40 -1.38
C ARG A 125 24.77 -17.52 -1.90
N PHE A 126 24.36 -16.67 -2.85
CA PHE A 126 23.00 -16.72 -3.43
C PHE A 126 22.72 -18.00 -4.21
N ILE A 127 23.76 -18.66 -4.76
CA ILE A 127 23.65 -20.02 -5.31
C ILE A 127 23.49 -21.05 -4.19
N GLY A 128 24.33 -20.98 -3.16
CA GLY A 128 24.27 -21.89 -2.01
C GLY A 128 22.94 -21.82 -1.24
N ASP A 129 22.35 -20.63 -1.16
CA ASP A 129 21.05 -20.38 -0.53
C ASP A 129 19.86 -20.77 -1.44
N GLY A 130 20.12 -21.13 -2.71
CA GLY A 130 19.10 -21.61 -3.65
C GLY A 130 18.28 -20.52 -4.35
N TYR A 131 18.76 -19.28 -4.41
CA TYR A 131 18.09 -18.19 -5.14
C TYR A 131 18.60 -18.03 -6.58
N LEU A 132 19.88 -18.36 -6.80
CA LEU A 132 20.51 -18.40 -8.11
C LEU A 132 20.98 -19.82 -8.43
N THR A 133 21.08 -20.12 -9.72
CA THR A 133 21.71 -21.34 -10.22
C THR A 133 22.55 -21.01 -11.45
N VAL A 134 23.35 -21.97 -11.89
CA VAL A 134 24.13 -21.89 -13.13
C VAL A 134 23.67 -23.01 -14.04
N ASN A 135 23.28 -22.68 -15.27
CA ASN A 135 22.88 -23.67 -16.26
C ASN A 135 24.10 -24.34 -16.94
N GLU A 136 23.85 -25.28 -17.85
CA GLU A 136 24.91 -26.04 -18.54
C GLU A 136 25.86 -25.15 -19.37
N GLU A 137 25.39 -23.99 -19.82
CA GLU A 137 26.16 -23.01 -20.59
C GLU A 137 26.95 -22.03 -19.69
N GLY A 138 26.84 -22.16 -18.37
CA GLY A 138 27.50 -21.28 -17.41
C GLY A 138 26.74 -20.00 -17.08
N VAL A 139 25.50 -19.85 -17.57
CA VAL A 139 24.67 -18.66 -17.37
C VAL A 139 23.95 -18.72 -16.02
N LEU A 140 23.95 -17.59 -15.31
CA LEU A 140 23.23 -17.39 -14.06
C LEU A 140 21.73 -17.26 -14.30
N GLU A 141 20.96 -18.05 -13.55
CA GLU A 141 19.49 -18.06 -13.61
C GLU A 141 18.89 -17.92 -12.22
N MET A 142 17.71 -17.29 -12.16
CA MET A 142 16.89 -17.22 -10.96
C MET A 142 16.17 -18.55 -10.73
N VAL A 143 16.34 -19.15 -9.55
CA VAL A 143 15.69 -20.43 -9.22
C VAL A 143 14.18 -20.26 -9.10
N ASP A 144 13.72 -19.19 -8.44
CA ASP A 144 12.32 -18.79 -8.40
C ASP A 144 12.15 -17.34 -8.89
N PRO A 145 12.00 -17.13 -10.21
CA PRO A 145 11.80 -15.79 -10.77
C PRO A 145 10.53 -15.11 -10.26
N VAL A 146 9.52 -15.88 -9.86
CA VAL A 146 8.25 -15.31 -9.35
C VAL A 146 8.45 -14.76 -7.95
N MET A 147 9.14 -15.48 -7.07
CA MET A 147 9.50 -15.00 -5.74
C MET A 147 10.32 -13.70 -5.81
N ILE A 148 11.33 -13.68 -6.68
CA ILE A 148 12.17 -12.49 -6.87
C ILE A 148 11.34 -11.33 -7.43
N PHE A 149 10.47 -11.59 -8.41
CA PHE A 149 9.53 -10.59 -8.91
C PHE A 149 8.62 -10.02 -7.80
N ILE A 150 8.04 -10.89 -6.95
CA ILE A 150 7.20 -10.47 -5.81
C ILE A 150 8.00 -9.61 -4.82
N ALA A 151 9.25 -10.00 -4.51
CA ALA A 151 10.13 -9.18 -3.68
C ALA A 151 10.35 -7.79 -4.30
N GLY A 152 10.57 -7.70 -5.60
CA GLY A 152 10.68 -6.44 -6.33
C GLY A 152 9.44 -5.57 -6.26
N ARG A 153 8.26 -6.16 -6.46
CA ARG A 153 6.98 -5.43 -6.32
C ARG A 153 6.77 -4.86 -4.93
N LEU A 154 7.21 -5.58 -3.90
CA LEU A 154 7.22 -5.10 -2.51
C LEU A 154 8.26 -3.99 -2.29
N PHE A 155 9.42 -4.06 -2.94
CA PHE A 155 10.45 -3.01 -2.85
C PHE A 155 9.96 -1.69 -3.45
N GLU A 156 9.34 -1.76 -4.63
CA GLU A 156 8.84 -0.59 -5.36
C GLU A 156 7.65 0.09 -4.65
N ASN A 157 6.70 -0.71 -4.15
CA ASN A 157 5.40 -0.20 -3.70
C ASN A 157 5.22 -0.25 -2.17
N GLY A 158 6.14 -0.88 -1.43
CA GLY A 158 6.03 -1.17 0.00
C GLY A 158 5.04 -2.30 0.34
N HIS A 159 4.08 -2.58 -0.55
CA HIS A 159 3.05 -3.59 -0.37
C HIS A 159 2.56 -4.15 -1.72
N ILE A 160 1.85 -5.28 -1.68
CA ILE A 160 1.15 -5.84 -2.84
C ILE A 160 -0.35 -5.83 -2.57
N SER A 161 -1.15 -5.45 -3.57
CA SER A 161 -2.60 -5.63 -3.52
C SER A 161 -3.00 -6.98 -4.16
N TYR A 162 -3.28 -7.99 -3.33
CA TYR A 162 -3.44 -9.39 -3.74
C TYR A 162 -4.43 -9.60 -4.89
N TRP A 163 -5.62 -9.00 -4.79
CA TRP A 163 -6.73 -9.24 -5.71
C TRP A 163 -6.57 -8.58 -7.09
N HIS A 164 -5.57 -7.71 -7.24
CA HIS A 164 -5.14 -7.15 -8.52
C HIS A 164 -4.21 -8.06 -9.31
N TYR A 165 -3.71 -9.13 -8.70
CA TYR A 165 -2.84 -10.09 -9.36
C TYR A 165 -3.64 -11.24 -9.96
N SER A 166 -3.07 -11.84 -11.02
CA SER A 166 -3.65 -13.01 -11.69
C SER A 166 -3.67 -14.24 -10.78
N PRO A 167 -4.57 -15.21 -11.01
CA PRO A 167 -4.63 -16.43 -10.19
C PRO A 167 -3.29 -17.18 -10.09
N LYS A 168 -2.49 -17.19 -11.16
CA LYS A 168 -1.16 -17.81 -11.17
C LYS A 168 -0.20 -17.13 -10.20
N LEU A 169 -0.16 -15.80 -10.19
CA LEU A 169 0.69 -15.05 -9.25
C LEU A 169 0.15 -15.14 -7.82
N ARG A 170 -1.17 -15.16 -7.65
CA ARG A 170 -1.79 -15.35 -6.33
C ARG A 170 -1.45 -16.69 -5.72
N ALA A 171 -1.42 -17.77 -6.51
CA ALA A 171 -0.98 -19.08 -6.02
C ALA A 171 0.48 -19.06 -5.50
N ALA A 172 1.37 -18.32 -6.17
CA ALA A 172 2.73 -18.14 -5.68
C ALA A 172 2.78 -17.29 -4.39
N ILE A 173 1.98 -16.23 -4.31
CA ILE A 173 1.84 -15.40 -3.10
C ILE A 173 1.30 -16.23 -1.93
N ASP A 174 0.30 -17.08 -2.17
CA ASP A 174 -0.26 -17.96 -1.13
C ASP A 174 0.79 -18.95 -0.63
N ARG A 175 1.53 -19.61 -1.52
CA ARG A 175 2.68 -20.46 -1.14
C ARG A 175 3.68 -19.70 -0.27
N MET A 176 4.09 -18.50 -0.69
CA MET A 176 5.04 -17.66 0.07
C MET A 176 4.47 -17.20 1.43
N THR A 177 3.16 -17.00 1.51
CA THR A 177 2.48 -16.66 2.77
C THR A 177 2.47 -17.85 3.71
N ASP A 178 2.20 -19.06 3.20
CA ASP A 178 2.20 -20.31 3.96
C ASP A 178 3.60 -20.69 4.45
N GLU A 179 4.64 -20.35 3.68
CA GLU A 179 6.06 -20.44 4.08
C GLU A 179 6.46 -19.35 5.12
N GLY A 180 5.56 -18.44 5.45
CA GLY A 180 5.76 -17.36 6.41
C GLY A 180 6.65 -16.23 5.91
N LEU A 181 6.89 -16.12 4.60
CA LEU A 181 7.74 -15.08 4.01
C LEU A 181 7.03 -13.72 3.92
N LEU A 182 5.70 -13.74 3.85
CA LEU A 182 4.84 -12.57 3.67
C LEU A 182 3.82 -12.45 4.82
N GLU A 183 3.50 -11.22 5.22
CA GLU A 183 2.39 -10.91 6.14
C GLU A 183 1.19 -10.36 5.37
N THR A 184 -0.03 -10.74 5.77
CA THR A 184 -1.28 -10.29 5.15
C THR A 184 -1.97 -9.23 6.00
N SER A 185 -2.69 -8.29 5.37
CA SER A 185 -3.65 -7.42 6.05
C SER A 185 -5.02 -7.40 5.37
N ASP A 186 -6.05 -7.40 6.21
CA ASP A 186 -7.46 -7.33 5.84
C ASP A 186 -8.07 -5.94 6.12
N SER A 187 -7.21 -4.93 6.33
CA SER A 187 -7.63 -3.54 6.49
C SER A 187 -7.95 -2.89 5.13
N LEU A 188 -8.84 -1.90 5.12
CA LEU A 188 -9.15 -1.11 3.93
C LEU A 188 -7.91 -0.39 3.37
N LEU A 189 -7.05 0.08 4.29
CA LEU A 189 -5.87 0.91 4.06
C LEU A 189 -4.61 0.19 4.54
N THR A 190 -3.47 0.45 3.91
CA THR A 190 -2.17 0.00 4.46
C THR A 190 -1.77 0.79 5.71
N LYS A 191 -0.71 0.35 6.40
CA LYS A 191 -0.13 1.07 7.56
C LYS A 191 0.38 2.45 7.14
N GLU A 192 1.00 2.54 5.96
CA GLU A 192 1.55 3.76 5.38
C GLU A 192 0.42 4.71 4.94
N GLU A 193 -0.61 4.19 4.29
CA GLU A 193 -1.79 4.98 3.90
C GLU A 193 -2.53 5.52 5.12
N THR A 194 -2.70 4.69 6.16
CA THR A 194 -3.27 5.12 7.44
C THR A 194 -2.46 6.25 8.05
N SER A 195 -1.13 6.13 8.05
CA SER A 195 -0.22 7.15 8.55
C SER A 195 -0.32 8.44 7.74
N TYR A 196 -0.35 8.34 6.41
CA TYR A 196 -0.54 9.47 5.51
C TYR A 196 -1.87 10.20 5.79
N LEU A 197 -2.99 9.47 5.84
CA LEU A 197 -4.30 10.07 6.10
C LEU A 197 -4.38 10.67 7.50
N ASN A 198 -3.78 10.03 8.51
CA ASN A 198 -3.70 10.59 9.86
C ASN A 198 -2.88 11.89 9.91
N PHE A 199 -1.79 12.00 9.15
CA PHE A 199 -1.03 13.25 9.04
C PHE A 199 -1.89 14.41 8.53
N TYR A 200 -2.70 14.17 7.50
CA TYR A 200 -3.56 15.20 6.91
C TYR A 200 -4.79 15.52 7.77
N LEU A 201 -5.47 14.50 8.29
CA LEU A 201 -6.78 14.67 8.92
C LEU A 201 -6.68 14.91 10.43
N ASN A 202 -5.89 14.12 11.16
CA ASN A 202 -6.03 13.98 12.60
C ASN A 202 -4.77 14.35 13.42
N ALA A 203 -3.64 14.60 12.74
CA ALA A 203 -2.29 14.69 13.33
C ALA A 203 -1.92 13.54 14.29
N LYS A 204 -2.60 12.39 14.19
CA LYS A 204 -2.34 11.23 15.04
C LYS A 204 -0.98 10.63 14.66
N GLY A 205 -0.03 10.65 15.61
CA GLY A 205 1.33 10.13 15.42
C GLY A 205 2.33 11.13 14.84
N PHE A 206 1.96 12.41 14.64
CA PHE A 206 2.84 13.42 14.04
C PHE A 206 2.77 14.74 14.79
N SER A 207 3.93 15.27 15.20
CA SER A 207 4.01 16.60 15.85
C SER A 207 3.75 17.75 14.88
N ASN A 208 3.92 17.52 13.58
CA ASN A 208 3.76 18.51 12.50
C ASN A 208 2.60 18.18 11.54
N GLY A 209 1.63 17.36 11.97
CA GLY A 209 0.45 17.04 11.16
C GLY A 209 -0.39 18.27 10.80
N LEU A 210 -1.05 18.24 9.63
CA LEU A 210 -1.92 19.34 9.20
C LEU A 210 -3.19 19.43 10.03
N ASP A 211 -3.68 18.28 10.54
CA ASP A 211 -4.79 18.21 11.48
C ASP A 211 -6.09 18.86 10.97
N LEU A 212 -6.36 18.70 9.66
CA LEU A 212 -7.42 19.42 8.97
C LEU A 212 -8.81 19.11 9.53
N ARG A 213 -9.08 17.87 9.94
CA ARG A 213 -10.37 17.52 10.56
C ARG A 213 -10.48 18.17 11.93
N ASN A 214 -9.53 17.96 12.83
CA ASN A 214 -9.67 18.44 14.20
C ASN A 214 -9.62 19.98 14.29
N LYS A 215 -8.74 20.66 13.53
CA LYS A 215 -8.67 22.13 13.55
C LYS A 215 -9.97 22.80 13.11
N TYR A 216 -10.62 22.27 12.08
CA TYR A 216 -11.84 22.85 11.54
C TYR A 216 -13.08 22.48 12.37
N LEU A 217 -13.12 21.27 12.96
CA LEU A 217 -14.19 20.89 13.88
C LEU A 217 -14.10 21.68 15.20
N HIS A 218 -12.91 21.81 15.78
CA HIS A 218 -12.69 22.45 17.08
C HIS A 218 -12.41 23.96 17.02
N GLY A 219 -12.38 24.56 15.81
CA GLY A 219 -12.29 26.01 15.64
C GLY A 219 -10.89 26.62 15.85
N SER A 220 -9.84 25.81 15.84
CA SER A 220 -8.43 26.23 15.99
C SER A 220 -7.72 26.48 14.64
N HIS A 221 -8.47 26.55 13.54
CA HIS A 221 -7.94 26.83 12.21
C HIS A 221 -7.57 28.31 12.03
N GLY A 222 -6.67 28.59 11.07
CA GLY A 222 -6.32 29.96 10.68
C GLY A 222 -7.52 30.72 10.11
N ARG A 223 -7.51 32.04 10.25
CA ARG A 223 -8.54 32.95 9.70
C ARG A 223 -8.24 33.43 8.26
N ASP A 224 -7.05 33.13 7.76
CA ASP A 224 -6.63 33.50 6.39
C ASP A 224 -7.41 32.70 5.33
N VAL A 225 -8.05 33.39 4.41
CA VAL A 225 -8.95 32.79 3.40
C VAL A 225 -8.17 31.91 2.41
N LYS A 226 -6.99 32.37 1.95
CA LYS A 226 -6.18 31.60 1.00
C LYS A 226 -5.68 30.31 1.61
N ARG A 227 -5.28 30.35 2.89
CA ARG A 227 -4.91 29.16 3.66
C ARG A 227 -6.08 28.19 3.76
N GLN A 228 -7.28 28.69 4.04
CA GLN A 228 -8.48 27.84 4.13
C GLN A 228 -8.83 27.19 2.79
N GLU A 229 -8.68 27.89 1.67
CA GLU A 229 -8.85 27.32 0.33
C GLU A 229 -7.87 26.16 0.09
N MET A 230 -6.59 26.37 0.41
CA MET A 230 -5.58 25.32 0.26
C MET A 230 -5.85 24.12 1.17
N ASP A 231 -6.23 24.37 2.42
CA ASP A 231 -6.60 23.33 3.38
C ASP A 231 -7.83 22.54 2.89
N TYR A 232 -8.80 23.19 2.23
CA TYR A 232 -9.94 22.52 1.61
C TYR A 232 -9.52 21.64 0.43
N LEU A 233 -8.60 22.09 -0.42
CA LEU A 233 -8.06 21.27 -1.51
C LEU A 233 -7.31 20.04 -0.99
N TYR A 234 -6.52 20.18 0.08
CA TYR A 234 -5.88 19.04 0.73
C TYR A 234 -6.90 18.07 1.34
N PHE A 235 -7.92 18.59 2.01
CA PHE A 235 -9.01 17.78 2.55
C PHE A 235 -9.72 17.02 1.44
N LEU A 236 -10.14 17.71 0.37
CA LEU A 236 -10.86 17.12 -0.76
C LEU A 236 -10.02 16.04 -1.45
N ARG A 237 -8.74 16.29 -1.72
CA ARG A 237 -7.82 15.28 -2.28
C ARG A 237 -7.76 14.05 -1.38
N THR A 238 -7.61 14.25 -0.08
CA THR A 238 -7.55 13.17 0.91
C THR A 238 -8.83 12.34 0.93
N PHE A 239 -9.98 13.02 0.86
CA PHE A 239 -11.28 12.35 0.80
C PHE A 239 -11.49 11.58 -0.51
N ILE A 240 -11.07 12.14 -1.66
CA ILE A 240 -11.10 11.44 -2.95
C ILE A 240 -10.27 10.15 -2.89
N VAL A 241 -9.08 10.18 -2.28
CA VAL A 241 -8.26 8.96 -2.08
C VAL A 241 -9.05 7.92 -1.29
N ILE A 242 -9.69 8.30 -0.18
CA ILE A 242 -10.53 7.39 0.61
C ILE A 242 -11.66 6.79 -0.24
N LEU A 243 -12.36 7.61 -1.02
CA LEU A 243 -13.42 7.14 -1.90
C LEU A 243 -12.92 6.15 -2.96
N ILE A 244 -11.74 6.40 -3.54
CA ILE A 244 -11.11 5.45 -4.48
C ILE A 244 -10.82 4.11 -3.79
N LYS A 245 -10.31 4.12 -2.55
CA LYS A 245 -10.06 2.89 -1.78
C LYS A 245 -11.33 2.10 -1.49
N LEU A 246 -12.42 2.78 -1.13
CA LEU A 246 -13.73 2.17 -0.90
C LEU A 246 -14.30 1.57 -2.19
N CYS A 247 -14.25 2.33 -3.28
CA CYS A 247 -14.74 1.89 -4.59
C CYS A 247 -13.97 0.67 -5.11
N ASP A 248 -12.64 0.71 -5.05
CA ASP A 248 -11.77 -0.40 -5.43
C ASP A 248 -12.16 -1.68 -4.68
N ASP A 249 -12.33 -1.57 -3.35
CA ASP A 249 -12.66 -2.70 -2.50
C ASP A 249 -14.03 -3.33 -2.84
N VAL A 250 -15.04 -2.48 -3.05
CA VAL A 250 -16.37 -2.94 -3.47
C VAL A 250 -16.34 -3.59 -4.85
N LEU A 251 -15.57 -3.03 -5.79
CA LEU A 251 -15.45 -3.59 -7.15
C LEU A 251 -14.75 -4.94 -7.14
N LEU A 252 -13.66 -5.08 -6.38
CA LEU A 252 -12.99 -6.37 -6.17
C LEU A 252 -13.93 -7.40 -5.54
N SER A 253 -14.68 -6.99 -4.52
CA SER A 253 -15.64 -7.87 -3.84
C SER A 253 -16.72 -8.38 -4.80
N ARG A 254 -17.27 -7.51 -5.65
CA ARG A 254 -18.24 -7.91 -6.68
C ARG A 254 -17.63 -8.86 -7.70
N LYS A 255 -16.39 -8.60 -8.12
CA LYS A 255 -15.68 -9.42 -9.11
C LYS A 255 -15.42 -10.84 -8.63
N TYR A 256 -15.07 -11.02 -7.35
CA TYR A 256 -14.65 -12.31 -6.81
C TYR A 256 -15.67 -13.01 -5.88
N ARG A 257 -16.79 -12.37 -5.51
CA ARG A 257 -17.92 -13.05 -4.84
C ARG A 257 -18.83 -13.84 -5.79
N GLN A 258 -18.68 -13.66 -7.11
CA GLN A 258 -19.49 -14.35 -8.13
C GLN A 258 -18.77 -15.54 -8.80
N SER A 259 -17.57 -15.88 -8.32
CA SER A 259 -16.75 -17.02 -8.75
C SER A 259 -16.59 -18.01 -7.62
#